data_AF-A0A397UZ62-F1
#
_entry.id   AF-A0A397UZ62-F1
#
_cell.length_a   1.000
_cell.length_b   1.000
_cell.length_c   1.000
_cell.angle_alpha   90.00
_cell.angle_beta   90.00
_cell.angle_gamma   90.00
#
_symmetry.space_group_name_H-M   'P 1'
#
loop_
_entity.id
_entity.type
_entity.pdbx_description
1 polymer ?
#
loop_
_entity_poly.entity_id
_entity_poly.type
_entity_poly.pdbx_seq_one_letter_code
_entity_poly.pdbx_strand_id
1 'polypeptide(L)'
;MIGIGFCTKSTDQTKKAEDLEIMAMPGQENYSWGYHGDDGYSFCSGNGELYGDEDGYTTGDTIGCYLNFENKIVFYTKNGINQGIASYLPDDLDDILYPCVGFRSQGGSVEVNFGDRKFEYSVDNKDIGKRIHNLINEVTKSLETNPSNVIDLSYRGRIYFIMGRYEEALEGLNKLLKIDQYNIIALRYRGEINYIMKRYNESIADLNKLLKIEPDNAWAKEVLKLDNKL
;
A
#
# COMPACT_ATOMS: atom_id res chain seq x y z
N MET A 1 -10.27 9.39 14.03
CA MET A 1 -9.35 8.40 13.44
C MET A 1 -10.08 7.08 13.24
N ILE A 2 -10.01 6.59 12.00
CA ILE A 2 -10.55 5.31 11.54
C ILE A 2 -9.39 4.54 10.92
N GLY A 3 -9.30 3.26 11.23
CA GLY A 3 -8.35 2.34 10.61
C GLY A 3 -9.10 1.13 10.08
N ILE A 4 -8.68 0.60 8.94
CA ILE A 4 -9.36 -0.53 8.30
C ILE A 4 -8.35 -1.58 7.85
N GLY A 5 -8.76 -2.85 7.82
CA GLY A 5 -7.91 -3.90 7.28
C GLY A 5 -8.36 -5.29 7.68
N PHE A 6 -7.41 -6.09 8.14
CA PHE A 6 -7.61 -7.51 8.45
C PHE A 6 -6.97 -7.86 9.79
N CYS A 7 -7.54 -8.82 10.50
CA CYS A 7 -6.88 -9.43 11.66
C CYS A 7 -7.22 -10.92 11.75
N THR A 8 -6.36 -11.68 12.41
CA THR A 8 -6.72 -13.02 12.88
C THR A 8 -7.56 -12.93 14.16
N LYS A 9 -8.12 -14.05 14.59
CA LYS A 9 -8.85 -14.09 15.86
C LYS A 9 -7.89 -13.78 17.01
N SER A 10 -8.26 -12.84 17.88
CA SER A 10 -7.47 -12.55 19.09
C SER A 10 -7.24 -13.84 19.88
N THR A 11 -5.96 -14.16 20.12
CA THR A 11 -5.55 -15.27 20.97
C THR A 11 -5.66 -14.93 22.46
N ASP A 12 -5.80 -13.64 22.80
CA ASP A 12 -5.97 -13.16 24.16
C ASP A 12 -7.45 -13.05 24.51
N GLN A 13 -7.99 -14.15 25.05
CA GLN A 13 -9.36 -14.21 25.58
C GLN A 13 -9.53 -13.48 26.92
N THR A 14 -8.47 -12.89 27.48
CA THR A 14 -8.51 -12.25 28.81
C THR A 14 -8.85 -10.76 28.76
N LYS A 15 -8.73 -10.12 27.59
CA LYS A 15 -9.13 -8.73 27.38
C LYS A 15 -10.65 -8.60 27.55
N LYS A 16 -11.07 -7.93 28.61
CA LYS A 16 -12.49 -7.65 28.86
C LYS A 16 -12.91 -6.43 28.05
N ALA A 17 -14.21 -6.30 27.79
CA ALA A 17 -14.76 -5.09 27.20
C ALA A 17 -14.44 -3.83 28.04
N GLU A 18 -14.07 -3.98 29.30
CA GLU A 18 -13.68 -2.86 30.17
C GLU A 18 -12.27 -2.31 29.86
N ASP A 19 -11.43 -3.08 29.13
CA ASP A 19 -10.12 -2.65 28.62
C ASP A 19 -10.23 -1.87 27.29
N LEU A 20 -11.46 -1.49 26.90
CA LEU A 20 -11.80 -0.77 25.66
C LEU A 20 -11.03 0.55 25.46
N GLU A 21 -10.53 1.17 26.53
CA GLU A 21 -9.68 2.38 26.43
C GLU A 21 -8.32 2.13 25.75
N ILE A 22 -7.90 0.87 25.57
CA ILE A 22 -6.60 0.49 24.99
C ILE A 22 -6.74 -0.58 23.90
N MET A 23 -7.86 -0.60 23.14
CA MET A 23 -7.91 -1.47 21.96
C MET A 23 -6.96 -0.95 20.87
N ALA A 24 -6.06 -1.84 20.45
CA ALA A 24 -5.18 -1.61 19.32
C ALA A 24 -6.01 -1.44 18.04
N MET A 25 -5.58 -0.50 17.19
CA MET A 25 -6.21 -0.32 15.89
C MET A 25 -5.76 -1.43 14.93
N PRO A 26 -6.51 -1.68 13.83
CA PRO A 26 -6.07 -2.61 12.80
C PRO A 26 -4.60 -2.40 12.44
N GLY A 27 -3.80 -3.47 12.43
CA GLY A 27 -2.36 -3.39 12.17
C GLY A 27 -1.44 -3.19 13.38
N GLN A 28 -1.94 -2.75 14.54
CA GLN A 28 -1.10 -2.45 15.71
C GLN A 28 -0.82 -3.66 16.62
N GLU A 29 -1.52 -4.78 16.41
CA GLU A 29 -1.31 -6.05 17.12
C GLU A 29 -0.74 -7.11 16.18
N ASN A 30 -0.07 -8.12 16.74
CA ASN A 30 0.43 -9.28 15.99
C ASN A 30 -0.69 -9.92 15.14
N TYR A 31 -0.37 -10.31 13.91
CA TYR A 31 -1.31 -10.89 12.96
C TYR A 31 -2.51 -9.98 12.66
N SER A 32 -2.25 -8.68 12.62
CA SER A 32 -3.18 -7.63 12.22
C SER A 32 -2.53 -6.75 11.17
N TRP A 33 -3.33 -6.26 10.22
CA TRP A 33 -2.94 -5.36 9.14
C TRP A 33 -3.96 -4.24 9.03
N GLY A 34 -3.51 -2.99 8.93
CA GLY A 34 -4.41 -1.85 8.88
C GLY A 34 -3.87 -0.67 8.09
N TYR A 35 -4.77 0.09 7.48
CA TYR A 35 -4.50 1.37 6.83
C TYR A 35 -5.28 2.47 7.55
N HIS A 36 -4.58 3.48 8.05
CA HIS A 36 -5.11 4.49 8.96
C HIS A 36 -5.37 5.80 8.22
N GLY A 37 -6.52 6.40 8.50
CA GLY A 37 -7.02 7.56 7.76
C GLY A 37 -6.50 8.91 8.24
N ASP A 38 -5.92 9.00 9.43
CA ASP A 38 -5.39 10.24 9.99
C ASP A 38 -3.98 10.58 9.51
N ASP A 39 -3.18 9.57 9.16
CA ASP A 39 -1.79 9.74 8.75
C ASP A 39 -1.46 9.09 7.40
N GLY A 40 -2.34 8.24 6.86
CA GLY A 40 -2.06 7.49 5.64
C GLY A 40 -1.05 6.36 5.82
N TYR A 41 -0.83 5.91 7.05
CA TYR A 41 0.13 4.84 7.34
C TYR A 41 -0.53 3.47 7.24
N SER A 42 0.23 2.50 6.73
CA SER A 42 -0.10 1.09 6.87
C SER A 42 0.64 0.50 8.07
N PHE A 43 -0.08 -0.21 8.93
CA PHE A 43 0.42 -0.89 10.11
C PHE A 43 0.33 -2.39 9.89
N CYS A 44 1.42 -3.11 10.13
CA CYS A 44 1.53 -4.54 9.84
C CYS A 44 2.16 -5.26 11.02
N SER A 45 1.32 -5.73 11.93
CA SER A 45 1.75 -6.38 13.17
C SER A 45 2.67 -5.53 14.05
N GLY A 46 2.28 -4.27 14.28
CA GLY A 46 2.97 -3.36 15.19
C GLY A 46 3.28 -2.01 14.54
N ASN A 47 4.46 -1.88 13.94
CA ASN A 47 4.93 -0.59 13.43
C ASN A 47 4.16 -0.15 12.17
N GLY A 48 3.96 1.15 12.06
CA GLY A 48 3.33 1.80 10.92
C GLY A 48 4.35 2.43 9.99
N GLU A 49 4.02 2.46 8.70
CA GLU A 49 4.84 3.07 7.65
C GLU A 49 3.99 3.90 6.72
N LEU A 50 4.56 4.99 6.23
CA LEU A 50 3.91 5.78 5.20
C LEU A 50 3.65 4.89 3.98
N TYR A 51 2.40 4.86 3.53
CA TYR A 51 1.94 3.94 2.49
C TYR A 51 1.09 4.65 1.44
N GLY A 52 -0.04 5.20 1.87
CA GLY A 52 -1.01 5.81 0.98
C GLY A 52 -0.70 7.28 0.73
N ASP A 53 -1.76 8.02 0.46
CA ASP A 53 -1.74 9.49 0.49
C ASP A 53 -1.28 9.99 1.87
N GLU A 54 -0.35 10.93 1.93
CA GLU A 54 0.18 11.49 3.19
C GLU A 54 -0.91 12.17 4.03
N ASP A 55 -1.97 12.65 3.36
CA ASP A 55 -3.15 13.23 4.00
C ASP A 55 -4.17 12.16 4.49
N GLY A 56 -3.86 10.87 4.33
CA GLY A 56 -4.72 9.76 4.75
C GLY A 56 -6.04 9.70 3.98
N TYR A 57 -7.16 9.52 4.70
CA TYR A 57 -8.50 9.52 4.12
C TYR A 57 -9.55 10.04 5.11
N THR A 58 -10.63 10.61 4.58
CA THR A 58 -11.61 11.35 5.37
C THR A 58 -13.05 11.13 4.90
N THR A 59 -13.98 11.89 5.47
CA THR A 59 -15.41 11.87 5.13
C THR A 59 -15.63 11.95 3.62
N GLY A 60 -16.34 10.97 3.09
CA GLY A 60 -16.68 10.87 1.66
C GLY A 60 -15.74 9.98 0.86
N ASP A 61 -14.56 9.64 1.40
CA ASP A 61 -13.66 8.69 0.74
C ASP A 61 -14.20 7.26 0.84
N THR A 62 -14.05 6.50 -0.24
CA THR A 62 -14.28 5.06 -0.29
C THR A 62 -12.94 4.34 -0.24
N ILE A 63 -12.69 3.59 0.83
CA ILE A 63 -11.47 2.80 0.96
C ILE A 63 -11.78 1.31 0.77
N GLY A 64 -11.00 0.65 -0.08
CA GLY A 64 -11.08 -0.78 -0.31
C GLY A 64 -9.89 -1.49 0.32
N CYS A 65 -10.13 -2.66 0.93
CA CYS A 65 -9.11 -3.55 1.46
C CYS A 65 -9.06 -4.80 0.58
N TYR A 66 -7.91 -5.08 -0.02
CA TYR A 66 -7.76 -6.20 -0.94
C TYR A 66 -6.68 -7.16 -0.46
N LEU A 67 -6.99 -8.44 -0.61
CA LEU A 67 -6.10 -9.53 -0.30
C LEU A 67 -5.92 -10.42 -1.53
N ASN A 68 -4.69 -10.58 -1.98
CA ASN A 68 -4.31 -11.58 -2.97
C ASN A 68 -3.72 -12.78 -2.24
N PHE A 69 -4.46 -13.88 -2.16
CA PHE A 69 -4.03 -15.10 -1.49
C PHE A 69 -2.92 -15.85 -2.24
N GLU A 70 -2.83 -15.74 -3.56
CA GLU A 70 -1.82 -16.42 -4.37
C GLU A 70 -0.43 -15.84 -4.10
N ASN A 71 -0.33 -14.51 -4.11
CA ASN A 71 0.93 -13.81 -3.89
C ASN A 71 1.11 -13.35 -2.43
N LYS A 72 0.13 -13.65 -1.55
CA LYS A 72 0.10 -13.22 -0.14
C LYS A 72 0.26 -11.70 0.02
N ILE A 73 -0.43 -10.91 -0.79
CA ILE A 73 -0.31 -9.44 -0.80
C ILE A 73 -1.56 -8.79 -0.22
N VAL A 74 -1.37 -7.82 0.68
CA VAL A 74 -2.39 -6.89 1.13
C VAL A 74 -2.15 -5.54 0.44
N PHE A 75 -3.19 -4.97 -0.16
CA PHE A 75 -3.18 -3.62 -0.68
C PHE A 75 -4.51 -2.92 -0.43
N TYR A 76 -4.49 -1.59 -0.46
CA TYR A 76 -5.68 -0.77 -0.31
C TYR A 76 -5.92 0.10 -1.54
N THR A 77 -7.16 0.56 -1.66
CA THR A 77 -7.56 1.52 -2.69
C THR A 77 -8.22 2.72 -2.04
N LYS A 78 -7.95 3.94 -2.49
CA LYS A 78 -8.69 5.15 -2.12
C LYS A 78 -9.47 5.63 -3.33
N ASN A 79 -10.80 5.74 -3.21
CA ASN A 79 -11.71 6.14 -4.28
C ASN A 79 -11.50 5.36 -5.59
N GLY A 80 -11.28 4.05 -5.46
CA GLY A 80 -11.05 3.18 -6.61
C GLY A 80 -9.63 3.20 -7.18
N ILE A 81 -8.69 3.93 -6.57
CA ILE A 81 -7.30 3.98 -7.03
C ILE A 81 -6.44 3.12 -6.10
N ASN A 82 -5.79 2.09 -6.66
CA ASN A 82 -4.84 1.24 -5.92
C ASN A 82 -3.68 2.09 -5.38
N GLN A 83 -3.39 1.98 -4.08
CA GLN A 83 -2.40 2.82 -3.41
C GLN A 83 -0.97 2.25 -3.45
N GLY A 84 -0.77 1.02 -3.91
CA GLY A 84 0.51 0.29 -3.81
C GLY A 84 0.35 -0.98 -2.98
N ILE A 85 1.41 -1.77 -2.80
CA ILE A 85 1.37 -2.88 -1.84
C ILE A 85 1.55 -2.32 -0.44
N ALA A 86 0.62 -2.63 0.48
CA ALA A 86 0.74 -2.22 1.88
C ALA A 86 1.62 -3.20 2.65
N SER A 87 1.42 -4.50 2.41
CA SER A 87 2.19 -5.54 3.07
C SER A 87 2.02 -6.90 2.42
N TYR A 88 2.77 -7.86 2.95
CA TYR A 88 2.70 -9.27 2.59
C TYR A 88 2.25 -10.05 3.81
N LEU A 89 1.43 -11.08 3.59
CA LEU A 89 1.08 -12.02 4.63
C LEU A 89 2.26 -12.96 4.89
N PRO A 90 2.51 -13.34 6.16
CA PRO A 90 3.51 -14.34 6.52
C PRO A 90 3.30 -15.65 5.79
N ASP A 91 4.39 -16.32 5.45
CA ASP A 91 4.30 -17.58 4.72
C ASP A 91 3.63 -18.69 5.53
N ASP A 92 3.83 -18.64 6.84
CA ASP A 92 3.33 -19.54 7.88
C ASP A 92 1.96 -19.14 8.44
N LEU A 93 1.28 -18.17 7.82
CA LEU A 93 -0.07 -17.80 8.22
C LEU A 93 -1.06 -18.94 7.90
N ASP A 94 -1.42 -19.69 8.94
CA ASP A 94 -2.42 -20.78 8.92
C ASP A 94 -3.63 -20.44 9.81
N ASP A 95 -4.17 -19.23 9.63
CA ASP A 95 -5.34 -18.75 10.39
C ASP A 95 -6.32 -18.01 9.46
N ILE A 96 -7.56 -17.85 9.92
CA ILE A 96 -8.62 -17.14 9.22
C ILE A 96 -8.42 -15.64 9.43
N LEU A 97 -8.38 -14.90 8.31
CA LEU A 97 -8.40 -13.44 8.32
C LEU A 97 -9.84 -12.91 8.32
N TYR A 98 -10.11 -12.01 9.24
CA TYR A 98 -11.38 -11.30 9.37
C TYR A 98 -11.19 -9.85 8.94
N PRO A 99 -12.11 -9.28 8.11
CA PRO A 99 -12.15 -7.85 7.90
C PRO A 99 -12.37 -7.12 9.23
N CYS A 100 -11.63 -6.04 9.46
CA CYS A 100 -11.73 -5.27 10.70
C CYS A 100 -11.74 -3.76 10.45
N VAL A 101 -12.48 -3.05 11.29
CA VAL A 101 -12.54 -1.58 11.33
C VAL A 101 -12.35 -1.16 12.78
N GLY A 102 -11.41 -0.25 13.01
CA GLY A 102 -11.16 0.36 14.32
C GLY A 102 -11.55 1.84 14.32
N PHE A 103 -12.00 2.32 15.47
CA PHE A 103 -12.36 3.72 15.70
C PHE A 103 -11.67 4.23 16.97
N ARG A 104 -11.10 5.43 16.92
CA ARG A 104 -10.66 6.17 18.13
C ARG A 104 -11.40 7.48 18.39
N SER A 105 -12.10 8.03 17.40
CA SER A 105 -12.83 9.30 17.53
C SER A 105 -14.33 9.07 17.68
N GLN A 106 -14.96 9.79 18.61
CA GLN A 106 -16.42 9.87 18.69
C GLN A 106 -17.00 10.53 17.42
N GLY A 107 -18.17 10.06 16.98
CA GLY A 107 -18.93 10.63 15.86
C GLY A 107 -18.50 10.16 14.46
N GLY A 108 -17.42 9.37 14.35
CA GLY A 108 -17.06 8.70 13.09
C GLY A 108 -18.06 7.59 12.76
N SER A 109 -18.40 7.44 11.47
CA SER A 109 -19.19 6.32 10.98
C SER A 109 -18.60 5.82 9.67
N VAL A 110 -18.74 4.52 9.43
CA VAL A 110 -18.41 3.91 8.14
C VAL A 110 -19.60 3.09 7.67
N GLU A 111 -19.73 2.97 6.36
CA GLU A 111 -20.59 1.98 5.73
C GLU A 111 -19.70 0.90 5.12
N VAL A 112 -20.02 -0.36 5.39
CA VAL A 112 -19.26 -1.51 4.88
C VAL A 112 -19.97 -2.14 3.69
N ASN A 113 -19.21 -2.53 2.66
CA ASN A 113 -19.68 -3.30 1.52
C ASN A 113 -18.87 -4.59 1.42
N PHE A 114 -19.49 -5.72 1.70
CA PHE A 114 -18.87 -7.06 1.56
C PHE A 114 -19.24 -7.76 0.25
N GLY A 115 -19.87 -7.05 -0.70
CA GLY A 115 -20.24 -7.58 -2.01
C GLY A 115 -21.68 -7.31 -2.43
N ASP A 116 -22.51 -6.72 -1.56
CA ASP A 116 -23.91 -6.38 -1.86
C ASP A 116 -24.05 -5.29 -2.93
N ARG A 117 -22.98 -4.52 -3.14
CA ARG A 117 -22.86 -3.51 -4.19
C ARG A 117 -21.56 -3.70 -4.95
N LYS A 118 -21.52 -3.21 -6.20
CA LYS A 118 -20.30 -3.17 -6.99
C LYS A 118 -19.20 -2.41 -6.22
N PHE A 119 -18.02 -3.02 -6.11
CA PHE A 119 -16.86 -2.34 -5.53
C PHE A 119 -16.42 -1.17 -6.42
N GLU A 120 -16.00 -0.07 -5.78
CA GLU A 120 -15.47 1.10 -6.48
C GLU A 120 -14.24 0.68 -7.30
N TYR A 121 -13.26 0.03 -6.67
CA TYR A 121 -12.16 -0.62 -7.39
C TYR A 121 -12.64 -1.91 -8.06
N SER A 122 -12.44 -1.96 -9.36
CA SER A 122 -12.52 -3.18 -10.16
C SER A 122 -11.51 -3.02 -11.28
N VAL A 123 -10.75 -4.09 -11.56
CA VAL A 123 -9.77 -4.11 -12.66
C VAL A 123 -10.46 -3.77 -13.99
N ASP A 124 -11.74 -4.09 -14.11
CA ASP A 124 -12.59 -3.83 -15.28
C ASP A 124 -13.43 -2.54 -15.16
N ASN A 125 -13.23 -1.71 -14.12
CA ASN A 125 -13.97 -0.48 -13.97
C ASN A 125 -13.52 0.55 -15.01
N LYS A 126 -14.31 0.69 -16.09
CA LYS A 126 -14.07 1.64 -17.17
C LYS A 126 -13.92 3.08 -16.69
N ASP A 127 -14.59 3.49 -15.62
CA ASP A 127 -14.51 4.86 -15.09
C ASP A 127 -13.19 5.10 -14.35
N ILE A 128 -12.70 4.10 -13.59
CA ILE A 128 -11.34 4.15 -13.03
C ILE A 128 -10.31 4.18 -14.16
N GLY A 129 -10.48 3.31 -15.16
CA GLY A 129 -9.63 3.32 -16.35
C GLY A 129 -9.58 4.71 -16.98
N LYS A 130 -10.74 5.37 -17.15
CA LYS A 130 -10.82 6.74 -17.68
C LYS A 130 -10.15 7.78 -16.79
N ARG A 131 -10.34 7.73 -15.47
CA ARG A 131 -9.68 8.65 -14.52
C ARG A 131 -8.16 8.48 -14.56
N ILE A 132 -7.68 7.24 -14.50
CA ILE A 132 -6.26 6.89 -14.61
C ILE A 132 -5.70 7.35 -15.96
N HIS A 133 -6.43 7.13 -17.06
CA HIS A 133 -6.04 7.59 -18.39
C HIS A 133 -5.98 9.11 -18.52
N ASN A 134 -6.86 9.85 -17.86
CA ASN A 134 -6.78 11.31 -17.82
C ASN A 134 -5.56 11.78 -17.02
N LEU A 135 -5.33 11.19 -15.85
CA LEU A 135 -4.21 11.53 -14.98
C LEU A 135 -2.86 11.28 -15.67
N ILE A 136 -2.69 10.14 -16.34
CA ILE A 136 -1.45 9.86 -17.10
C ILE A 136 -1.24 10.85 -18.25
N ASN A 137 -2.32 11.30 -18.92
CA ASN A 137 -2.23 12.28 -19.99
C ASN A 137 -1.80 13.67 -19.48
N GLU A 138 -2.34 14.11 -18.35
CA GLU A 138 -1.97 15.36 -17.70
C GLU A 138 -0.49 15.35 -17.27
N VAL A 139 -0.08 14.28 -16.58
CA VAL A 139 1.31 14.09 -16.16
C VAL A 139 2.25 14.01 -17.37
N THR A 140 1.85 13.34 -18.46
CA THR A 140 2.66 13.25 -19.68
C THR A 140 2.86 14.62 -20.32
N LYS A 141 1.81 15.43 -20.45
CA LYS A 141 1.92 16.82 -20.96
C LYS A 141 2.81 17.68 -20.08
N SER A 142 2.71 17.53 -18.76
CA SER A 142 3.59 18.24 -17.83
C SER A 142 5.05 17.88 -18.09
N LEU A 143 5.35 16.58 -18.21
CA LEU A 143 6.71 16.07 -18.51
C LEU A 143 7.23 16.44 -19.91
N GLU A 144 6.36 16.72 -20.88
CA GLU A 144 6.79 17.28 -22.17
C GLU A 144 7.37 18.70 -22.01
N THR A 145 6.82 19.48 -21.08
CA THR A 145 7.29 20.85 -20.79
C THR A 145 8.43 20.90 -19.78
N ASN A 146 8.45 19.96 -18.81
CA ASN A 146 9.51 19.81 -17.82
C ASN A 146 9.88 18.32 -17.62
N PRO A 147 10.75 17.75 -18.47
CA PRO A 147 11.08 16.32 -18.45
C PRO A 147 11.74 15.82 -17.17
N SER A 148 12.30 16.71 -16.36
CA SER A 148 13.00 16.39 -15.11
C SER A 148 12.17 16.67 -13.86
N ASN A 149 10.86 16.94 -14.00
CA ASN A 149 9.99 17.14 -12.86
C ASN A 149 9.90 15.85 -12.03
N VAL A 150 10.53 15.86 -10.85
CA VAL A 150 10.62 14.74 -9.90
C VAL A 150 9.23 14.26 -9.48
N ILE A 151 8.31 15.19 -9.23
CA ILE A 151 6.94 14.90 -8.78
C ILE A 151 6.18 14.20 -9.89
N ASP A 152 6.21 14.74 -11.11
CA ASP A 152 5.50 14.15 -12.25
C ASP A 152 6.09 12.79 -12.66
N LEU A 153 7.41 12.62 -12.61
CA LEU A 153 8.05 11.33 -12.85
C LEU A 153 7.64 10.28 -11.80
N SER A 154 7.54 10.69 -10.53
CA SER A 154 7.05 9.86 -9.42
C SER A 154 5.62 9.43 -9.66
N TYR A 155 4.73 10.38 -9.96
CA TYR A 155 3.32 10.10 -10.27
C TYR A 155 3.17 9.20 -11.48
N ARG A 156 3.91 9.45 -12.57
CA ARG A 156 3.87 8.61 -13.77
C ARG A 156 4.26 7.17 -13.48
N GLY A 157 5.35 6.96 -12.74
CA GLY A 157 5.80 5.62 -12.32
C GLY A 157 4.73 4.89 -11.51
N ARG A 158 4.14 5.57 -10.52
CA ARG A 158 3.04 5.07 -9.69
C ARG A 158 1.79 4.73 -10.52
N ILE A 159 1.40 5.60 -11.45
CA ILE A 159 0.22 5.38 -12.30
C ILE A 159 0.42 4.14 -13.18
N TYR A 160 1.59 3.99 -13.80
CA TYR A 160 1.87 2.81 -14.62
C TYR A 160 1.95 1.53 -13.79
N PHE A 161 2.46 1.60 -12.56
CA PHE A 161 2.40 0.49 -11.60
C PHE A 161 0.95 0.06 -11.35
N ILE A 162 0.04 1.01 -11.06
CA ILE A 162 -1.38 0.75 -10.82
C ILE A 162 -2.06 0.12 -12.05
N MET A 163 -1.65 0.52 -13.25
CA MET A 163 -2.14 -0.03 -14.52
C MET A 163 -1.58 -1.44 -14.83
N GLY A 164 -0.66 -1.98 -14.03
CA GLY A 164 0.08 -3.20 -14.34
C GLY A 164 1.06 -3.05 -15.51
N ARG A 165 1.32 -1.80 -15.95
CA ARG A 165 2.22 -1.44 -17.05
C ARG A 165 3.64 -1.29 -16.51
N TYR A 166 4.18 -2.40 -16.04
CA TYR A 166 5.42 -2.42 -15.25
C TYR A 166 6.64 -1.90 -16.00
N GLU A 167 6.81 -2.23 -17.27
CA GLU A 167 7.97 -1.77 -18.04
C GLU A 167 7.94 -0.24 -18.25
N GLU A 168 6.76 0.33 -18.52
CA GLU A 168 6.59 1.79 -18.63
C GLU A 168 6.80 2.52 -17.29
N ALA A 169 6.39 1.88 -16.19
CA ALA A 169 6.70 2.37 -14.84
C ALA A 169 8.21 2.40 -14.61
N LEU A 170 8.92 1.28 -14.89
CA LEU A 170 10.37 1.18 -14.74
C LEU A 170 11.11 2.24 -15.55
N GLU A 171 10.67 2.57 -16.76
CA GLU A 171 11.29 3.62 -17.57
C GLU A 171 11.27 4.99 -16.86
N GLY A 172 10.11 5.38 -16.33
CA GLY A 172 9.94 6.64 -15.60
C GLY A 172 10.74 6.67 -14.31
N LEU A 173 10.68 5.60 -13.53
CA LEU A 173 11.41 5.46 -12.26
C LEU A 173 12.93 5.44 -12.47
N ASN A 174 13.42 4.84 -13.56
CA ASN A 174 14.83 4.88 -13.93
C ASN A 174 15.30 6.29 -14.28
N LYS A 175 14.47 7.09 -14.98
CA LYS A 175 14.79 8.50 -15.23
C LYS A 175 14.83 9.30 -13.93
N LEU A 176 13.87 9.06 -13.05
CA LEU A 176 13.80 9.70 -11.74
C LEU A 176 15.05 9.38 -10.90
N LEU A 177 15.48 8.13 -10.83
CA LEU A 177 16.68 7.73 -10.08
C LEU A 177 18.00 8.23 -10.68
N LYS A 178 18.01 8.66 -11.96
CA LYS A 178 19.16 9.39 -12.54
C LYS A 178 19.23 10.84 -12.07
N ILE A 179 18.09 11.43 -11.72
CA ILE A 179 17.98 12.81 -11.21
C ILE A 179 18.22 12.82 -9.70
N ASP A 180 17.55 11.92 -8.99
CA ASP A 180 17.63 11.74 -7.54
C ASP A 180 17.81 10.25 -7.22
N GLN A 181 19.06 9.84 -7.00
CA GLN A 181 19.43 8.43 -6.77
C GLN A 181 18.91 7.85 -5.44
N TYR A 182 18.44 8.69 -4.53
CA TYR A 182 17.92 8.30 -3.21
C TYR A 182 16.42 8.63 -3.08
N ASN A 183 15.73 8.84 -4.20
CA ASN A 183 14.30 9.09 -4.19
C ASN A 183 13.54 7.87 -3.63
N ILE A 184 12.93 8.04 -2.45
CA ILE A 184 12.24 6.97 -1.70
C ILE A 184 11.14 6.33 -2.56
N ILE A 185 10.30 7.15 -3.19
CA ILE A 185 9.19 6.70 -4.04
C ILE A 185 9.73 5.85 -5.19
N ALA A 186 10.79 6.30 -5.85
CA ALA A 186 11.34 5.58 -6.99
C ALA A 186 12.01 4.26 -6.59
N LEU A 187 12.79 4.25 -5.51
CA LEU A 187 13.40 3.03 -4.98
C LEU A 187 12.34 2.02 -4.58
N ARG A 188 11.28 2.46 -3.88
CA ARG A 188 10.17 1.63 -3.45
C ARG A 188 9.45 1.00 -4.64
N TYR A 189 8.86 1.79 -5.53
CA TYR A 189 8.08 1.25 -6.66
C TYR A 189 8.94 0.43 -7.61
N ARG A 190 10.20 0.82 -7.87
CA ARG A 190 11.09 0.05 -8.76
C ARG A 190 11.44 -1.30 -8.12
N GLY A 191 11.70 -1.32 -6.82
CA GLY A 191 11.86 -2.54 -6.04
C GLY A 191 10.63 -3.44 -6.14
N GLU A 192 9.42 -2.88 -5.97
CA GLU A 192 8.16 -3.65 -5.95
C GLU A 192 7.91 -4.28 -7.32
N ILE A 193 8.05 -3.49 -8.38
CA ILE A 193 7.90 -3.95 -9.75
C ILE A 193 8.88 -5.09 -10.04
N ASN A 194 10.16 -4.90 -9.72
CA ASN A 194 11.15 -5.94 -9.97
C ASN A 194 10.85 -7.23 -9.19
N TYR A 195 10.36 -7.12 -7.94
CA TYR A 195 9.94 -8.29 -7.17
C TYR A 195 8.77 -9.04 -7.84
N ILE A 196 7.72 -8.31 -8.24
CA ILE A 196 6.55 -8.86 -8.95
C ILE A 196 6.97 -9.53 -10.27
N MET A 197 7.92 -8.91 -10.98
CA MET A 197 8.48 -9.43 -12.23
C MET A 197 9.51 -10.56 -12.02
N LYS A 198 9.72 -11.01 -10.78
CA LYS A 198 10.70 -12.05 -10.40
C LYS A 198 12.15 -11.69 -10.72
N ARG A 199 12.45 -10.40 -10.83
CA ARG A 199 13.79 -9.79 -10.96
C ARG A 199 14.33 -9.49 -9.56
N TYR A 200 14.55 -10.54 -8.77
CA TYR A 200 14.81 -10.42 -7.33
C TYR A 200 16.11 -9.65 -7.03
N ASN A 201 17.17 -9.88 -7.80
CA ASN A 201 18.45 -9.18 -7.61
C ASN A 201 18.31 -7.66 -7.76
N GLU A 202 17.60 -7.22 -8.79
CA GLU A 202 17.33 -5.80 -9.05
C GLU A 202 16.43 -5.19 -7.97
N SER A 203 15.43 -5.94 -7.49
CA SER A 203 14.59 -5.55 -6.38
C SER A 203 15.43 -5.33 -5.11
N ILE A 204 16.20 -6.33 -4.72
CA ILE A 204 17.07 -6.33 -3.53
C ILE A 204 18.07 -5.17 -3.57
N ALA A 205 18.63 -4.85 -4.75
CA ALA A 205 19.54 -3.72 -4.89
C ALA A 205 18.88 -2.38 -4.53
N ASP A 206 17.62 -2.18 -4.90
CA ASP A 206 16.86 -0.99 -4.56
C ASP A 206 16.40 -0.98 -3.10
N LEU A 207 15.96 -2.12 -2.58
CA LEU A 207 15.55 -2.25 -1.18
C LEU A 207 16.70 -2.00 -0.20
N ASN A 208 17.91 -2.46 -0.54
CA ASN A 208 19.10 -2.14 0.24
C ASN A 208 19.45 -0.64 0.23
N LYS A 209 19.12 0.10 -0.85
CA LYS A 209 19.26 1.57 -0.85
C LYS A 209 18.15 2.22 -0.04
N LEU A 210 16.92 1.75 -0.18
CA LEU A 210 15.76 2.24 0.57
C LEU A 210 15.99 2.10 2.09
N LEU A 211 16.48 0.96 2.55
CA LEU A 211 16.78 0.71 3.97
C LEU A 211 17.93 1.57 4.54
N LYS A 212 18.75 2.20 3.70
CA LYS A 212 19.72 3.20 4.18
C LYS A 212 19.05 4.52 4.56
N ILE A 213 17.86 4.79 4.00
CA ILE A 213 17.09 6.02 4.17
C ILE A 213 15.94 5.81 5.15
N GLU A 214 15.22 4.69 4.99
CA GLU A 214 14.14 4.22 5.86
C GLU A 214 14.56 2.88 6.48
N PRO A 215 15.43 2.86 7.52
CA PRO A 215 15.93 1.61 8.11
C PRO A 215 14.85 0.71 8.68
N ASP A 216 13.66 1.26 8.91
CA ASP A 216 12.54 0.52 9.47
C ASP A 216 11.56 -0.05 8.45
N ASN A 217 11.73 0.24 7.15
CA ASN A 217 10.85 -0.21 6.08
C ASN A 217 10.61 -1.74 6.12
N ALA A 218 9.40 -2.13 6.48
CA ALA A 218 8.97 -3.46 6.87
C ALA A 218 8.91 -4.34 5.64
N TRP A 219 8.39 -3.80 4.53
CA TRP A 219 8.37 -4.50 3.27
C TRP A 219 9.79 -4.82 2.77
N ALA A 220 10.68 -3.81 2.77
CA ALA A 220 12.06 -4.02 2.35
C ALA A 220 12.80 -5.04 3.24
N LYS A 221 12.59 -4.98 4.56
CA LYS A 221 13.12 -5.99 5.49
C LYS A 221 12.57 -7.38 5.19
N GLU A 222 11.28 -7.51 4.89
CA GLU A 222 10.64 -8.80 4.68
C GLU A 222 11.11 -9.48 3.40
N VAL A 223 11.18 -8.74 2.28
CA VAL A 223 11.71 -9.27 1.02
C VAL A 223 13.15 -9.79 1.19
N LEU A 224 13.99 -9.07 1.94
CA LEU A 224 15.37 -9.50 2.20
C LEU A 224 15.45 -10.76 3.09
N LYS A 225 14.47 -11.02 3.96
CA LYS A 225 14.43 -12.27 4.73
C LYS A 225 14.04 -13.46 3.86
N LEU A 226 13.14 -13.26 2.91
CA LEU A 226 12.66 -14.32 2.01
C LEU A 226 13.78 -14.80 1.07
N ASP A 227 14.63 -13.88 0.60
CA ASP A 227 15.75 -14.22 -0.28
C ASP A 227 16.87 -15.01 0.43
N ASN A 228 17.13 -14.70 1.71
CA ASN A 228 18.09 -15.46 2.53
C ASN A 228 17.67 -16.92 2.82
N LYS A 229 16.49 -17.35 2.34
CA LYS A 229 15.97 -18.72 2.48
C LYS A 229 16.00 -19.54 1.18
N LEU A 230 16.47 -18.98 0.07
CA LEU A 230 16.68 -19.67 -1.22
C LEU A 230 18.16 -20.09 -1.39
#